data_AF-L0DR30-F1
#
_entry.id   AF-L0DR30-F1
#
_cell.length_a   1.000
_cell.length_b   1.000
_cell.length_c   1.000
_cell.angle_alpha   90.00
_cell.angle_beta   90.00
_cell.angle_gamma   90.00
#
_symmetry.space_group_name_H-M   'P 1'
#
loop_
_entity.id
_entity.type
_entity.pdbx_description
1 polymer ?
#
loop_
_entity_poly.entity_id
_entity_poly.type
_entity_poly.pdbx_seq_one_letter_code
_entity_poly.pdbx_strand_id
1 'polypeptide(L)'
;MTKPGLAEAVSEGDLETIRSLLDAGADIRYVRPHGYTVMIDVMHGRSILEDSQLLPVLRLLIERDADLDAVSDYGESALSVSSRVGRFDAVELLLSSGANPAPLGWTALHRAVALGTVADLRQRLDEGDDLSTYDRWERTPLLLSMQTGDIEKAELLLAAGGSLADRGRCGRTPLMYPVENDDPAMLRWLLERGVDPNAVDDFGGTALISAAQCGSARCVRVLLDAGADPNLASNTESPIQSAANLETARVLAEAGADFAEINGDVRDEVTRRQRTESITCTPDEYRAAKHRVFGSANPQVMNFPFWRAMVTSGQSAYHARAYFDQGRLDDEAVWCFDRFGKSFTVLPDGRVIEIAGEHEDHYDPDFCIYNDVIVHHGDGRFDIYGYPKEIFPPTDFHTATLVGDSIYIVGNLGYMGERLPGTTQVHRFNVDTLVIEPVKTLGESPGWIGRHRAKLVGNAIEVTGGKVCGLADGQETYEDNHGRYMLDLSSMTWSKAS
;
A
#
# COMPACT_ATOMS: atom_id res chain seq x y z
N MET A 1 -34.91 -9.85 -3.55
CA MET A 1 -34.02 -8.99 -2.74
C MET A 1 -34.84 -8.47 -1.57
N THR A 2 -34.45 -8.81 -0.35
CA THR A 2 -34.91 -8.14 0.88
C THR A 2 -34.57 -6.66 0.76
N LYS A 3 -35.51 -5.76 1.09
CA LYS A 3 -35.20 -4.33 1.15
C LYS A 3 -34.16 -4.09 2.25
N PRO A 4 -33.14 -3.25 2.04
CA PRO A 4 -32.14 -2.96 3.06
C PRO A 4 -32.83 -2.35 4.29
N GLY A 5 -32.30 -2.67 5.48
CA GLY A 5 -32.74 -2.04 6.72
C GLY A 5 -32.30 -0.58 6.77
N LEU A 6 -32.93 0.26 7.60
CA LEU A 6 -32.56 1.68 7.73
C LEU A 6 -31.07 1.87 8.03
N ALA A 7 -30.49 1.03 8.89
CA ALA A 7 -29.07 1.12 9.24
C ALA A 7 -28.12 0.87 8.06
N GLU A 8 -28.48 -0.05 7.17
CA GLU A 8 -27.73 -0.37 5.96
C GLU A 8 -27.78 0.80 4.98
N ALA A 9 -28.99 1.31 4.70
CA ALA A 9 -29.18 2.48 3.85
C ALA A 9 -28.45 3.73 4.37
N VAL A 10 -28.45 3.94 5.70
CA VAL A 10 -27.72 5.03 6.36
C VAL A 10 -26.21 4.88 6.22
N SER A 11 -25.69 3.66 6.37
CA SER A 11 -24.26 3.39 6.20
C SER A 11 -23.81 3.62 4.76
N GLU A 12 -24.65 3.25 3.78
CA GLU A 12 -24.44 3.48 2.34
C GLU A 12 -24.59 4.96 1.93
N GLY A 13 -25.29 5.77 2.73
CA GLY A 13 -25.51 7.19 2.44
C GLY A 13 -26.57 7.47 1.36
N ASP A 14 -27.43 6.48 1.04
CA ASP A 14 -28.50 6.65 0.05
C ASP A 14 -29.65 7.48 0.64
N LEU A 15 -29.58 8.80 0.44
CA LEU A 15 -30.55 9.76 0.95
C LEU A 15 -32.01 9.41 0.58
N GLU A 16 -32.26 8.94 -0.64
CA GLU A 16 -33.62 8.67 -1.13
C GLU A 16 -34.17 7.37 -0.54
N THR A 17 -33.33 6.35 -0.41
CA THR A 17 -33.72 5.12 0.29
C THR A 17 -33.96 5.38 1.77
N ILE A 18 -33.09 6.14 2.44
CA ILE A 18 -33.27 6.53 3.86
C ILE A 18 -34.60 7.27 4.03
N ARG A 19 -34.89 8.26 3.17
CA ARG A 19 -36.15 9.01 3.19
C ARG A 19 -37.36 8.08 3.03
N SER A 20 -37.31 7.21 2.04
CA SER A 20 -38.39 6.26 1.75
C SER A 20 -38.65 5.28 2.91
N LEU A 21 -37.59 4.80 3.56
CA LEU A 21 -37.69 3.91 4.72
C LEU A 21 -38.30 4.63 5.92
N LEU A 22 -37.86 5.85 6.22
CA LEU A 22 -38.42 6.66 7.31
C LEU A 22 -39.88 7.02 7.05
N ASP A 23 -40.25 7.35 5.81
CA ASP A 23 -41.64 7.60 5.40
C ASP A 23 -42.52 6.35 5.52
N ALA A 24 -41.95 5.16 5.34
CA ALA A 24 -42.60 3.88 5.56
C ALA A 24 -42.67 3.46 7.05
N GLY A 25 -42.19 4.29 7.98
CA GLY A 25 -42.23 4.05 9.42
C GLY A 25 -41.07 3.20 9.95
N ALA A 26 -39.92 3.20 9.28
CA ALA A 26 -38.71 2.61 9.86
C ALA A 26 -38.35 3.30 11.19
N ASP A 27 -37.92 2.51 12.17
CA ASP A 27 -37.57 3.01 13.49
C ASP A 27 -36.25 3.80 13.45
N ILE A 28 -36.31 5.12 13.60
CA ILE A 28 -35.14 5.99 13.65
C ILE A 28 -34.34 5.88 14.96
N ARG A 29 -34.95 5.33 16.02
CA ARG A 29 -34.35 5.16 17.35
C ARG A 29 -33.81 3.74 17.56
N TYR A 30 -33.55 3.01 16.47
CA TYR A 30 -32.92 1.69 16.56
C TYR A 30 -31.57 1.78 17.29
N VAL A 31 -31.21 0.68 17.94
CA VAL A 31 -29.90 0.49 18.56
C VAL A 31 -29.35 -0.87 18.11
N ARG A 32 -28.26 -0.85 17.35
CA ARG A 32 -27.51 -2.05 16.95
C ARG A 32 -26.59 -2.51 18.09
N PRO A 33 -25.99 -3.71 18.01
CA PRO A 33 -24.97 -4.15 18.96
C PRO A 33 -23.90 -3.08 19.19
N HIS A 34 -23.38 -3.01 20.41
CA HIS A 34 -22.41 -2.00 20.87
C HIS A 34 -22.94 -0.56 20.95
N GLY A 35 -24.26 -0.38 20.95
CA GLY A 35 -24.88 0.95 21.12
C GLY A 35 -24.87 1.82 19.86
N TYR A 36 -24.68 1.24 18.68
CA TYR A 36 -24.69 1.98 17.42
C TYR A 36 -26.11 2.40 17.04
N THR A 37 -26.34 3.72 16.98
CA THR A 37 -27.61 4.34 16.58
C THR A 37 -27.52 4.91 15.18
N VAL A 38 -28.64 5.42 14.65
CA VAL A 38 -28.68 6.06 13.34
C VAL A 38 -27.67 7.21 13.17
N MET A 39 -27.43 7.99 14.23
CA MET A 39 -26.51 9.13 14.20
C MET A 39 -25.05 8.70 14.27
N ILE A 40 -24.76 7.52 14.82
CA ILE A 40 -23.41 6.97 14.79
C ILE A 40 -23.18 6.29 13.44
N ASP A 41 -24.13 5.47 12.99
CA ASP A 41 -24.06 4.73 11.72
C ASP A 41 -23.85 5.62 10.50
N VAL A 42 -24.43 6.83 10.48
CA VAL A 42 -24.23 7.77 9.36
C VAL A 42 -22.76 8.19 9.19
N MET A 43 -21.95 8.07 10.25
CA MET A 43 -20.51 8.35 10.27
C MET A 43 -19.64 7.13 9.95
N HIS A 44 -20.25 6.00 9.58
CA HIS A 44 -19.56 4.77 9.21
C HIS A 44 -20.09 4.22 7.87
N GLY A 45 -19.35 3.28 7.28
CA GLY A 45 -19.81 2.49 6.12
C GLY A 45 -19.46 3.03 4.74
N ARG A 46 -18.94 4.26 4.63
CA ARG A 46 -18.47 4.85 3.35
C ARG A 46 -17.30 5.80 3.56
N SER A 47 -16.73 6.34 2.48
CA SER A 47 -15.67 7.37 2.56
C SER A 47 -16.26 8.68 3.11
N ILE A 48 -16.38 8.78 4.43
CA ILE A 48 -16.99 9.93 5.10
C ILE A 48 -16.22 11.23 4.86
N LEU A 49 -14.91 11.15 4.58
CA LEU A 49 -14.09 12.32 4.27
C LEU A 49 -14.60 13.05 3.01
N GLU A 50 -14.97 12.29 1.99
CA GLU A 50 -15.35 12.82 0.66
C GLU A 50 -16.86 12.75 0.40
N ASP A 51 -17.64 12.23 1.37
CA ASP A 51 -19.06 12.01 1.19
C ASP A 51 -19.85 13.33 1.12
N SER A 52 -20.26 13.67 -0.10
CA SER A 52 -21.16 14.79 -0.39
C SER A 52 -22.59 14.62 0.16
N GLN A 53 -23.03 13.39 0.45
CA GLN A 53 -24.36 13.09 0.98
C GLN A 53 -24.43 13.18 2.51
N LEU A 54 -23.29 13.27 3.21
CA LEU A 54 -23.27 13.29 4.67
C LEU A 54 -24.16 14.40 5.26
N LEU A 55 -23.98 15.65 4.81
CA LEU A 55 -24.79 16.76 5.33
C LEU A 55 -26.28 16.64 4.96
N PRO A 56 -26.67 16.32 3.71
CA PRO A 56 -28.07 16.01 3.38
C PRO A 56 -28.70 14.92 4.26
N VAL A 57 -27.99 13.82 4.50
CA VAL A 57 -28.49 12.72 5.33
C VAL A 57 -28.61 13.16 6.78
N LEU A 58 -27.60 13.84 7.35
CA LEU A 58 -27.66 14.38 8.69
C LEU A 58 -28.86 15.33 8.88
N ARG A 59 -29.09 16.24 7.92
CA ARG A 59 -30.26 17.14 7.96
C ARG A 59 -31.57 16.37 7.98
N LEU A 60 -31.71 15.35 7.14
CA LEU A 60 -32.90 14.49 7.14
C LEU A 60 -33.08 13.79 8.49
N LEU A 61 -32.04 13.22 9.07
CA LEU A 61 -32.12 12.53 10.37
C LEU A 61 -32.49 13.49 11.50
N ILE A 62 -31.91 14.70 11.51
CA ILE A 62 -32.25 15.79 12.45
C ILE A 62 -33.73 16.20 12.29
N GLU A 63 -34.21 16.39 11.05
CA GLU A 63 -35.61 16.72 10.74
C GLU A 63 -36.59 15.64 11.22
N ARG A 64 -36.12 14.39 11.34
CA ARG A 64 -36.90 13.24 11.82
C ARG A 64 -36.65 12.94 13.30
N ASP A 65 -36.10 13.89 14.05
CA ASP A 65 -35.88 13.82 15.49
C ASP A 65 -34.98 12.64 15.90
N ALA A 66 -33.88 12.43 15.18
CA ALA A 66 -32.84 11.49 15.58
C ALA A 66 -32.14 11.97 16.88
N ASP A 67 -31.73 11.03 17.72
CA ASP A 67 -30.95 11.33 18.94
C ASP A 67 -29.52 11.76 18.59
N LEU A 68 -29.23 13.06 18.71
CA LEU A 68 -27.92 13.62 18.38
C LEU A 68 -26.83 13.28 19.40
N ASP A 69 -27.23 12.96 20.63
CA ASP A 69 -26.32 12.82 21.78
C ASP A 69 -26.07 11.35 22.16
N ALA A 70 -26.51 10.42 21.31
CA ALA A 70 -26.24 9.00 21.48
C ALA A 70 -24.73 8.71 21.52
N VAL A 71 -24.35 7.79 22.41
CA VAL A 71 -22.97 7.35 22.60
C VAL A 71 -22.91 5.83 22.56
N SER A 72 -22.00 5.27 21.76
CA SER A 72 -21.75 3.82 21.70
C SER A 72 -21.02 3.32 22.95
N ASP A 73 -20.93 1.99 23.11
CA ASP A 73 -20.15 1.35 24.18
C ASP A 73 -18.65 1.71 24.10
N TYR A 74 -18.17 2.15 22.94
CA TYR A 74 -16.80 2.62 22.71
C TYR A 74 -16.62 4.12 22.96
N GLY A 75 -17.66 4.81 23.41
CA GLY A 75 -17.62 6.25 23.65
C GLY A 75 -17.67 7.08 22.37
N GLU A 76 -18.21 6.55 21.27
CA GLU A 76 -18.36 7.29 20.02
C GLU A 76 -19.72 7.97 19.97
N SER A 77 -19.74 9.22 19.52
CA SER A 77 -20.93 9.98 19.13
C SER A 77 -20.74 10.50 17.71
N ALA A 78 -21.83 10.85 17.03
CA ALA A 78 -21.78 11.50 15.72
C ALA A 78 -20.83 12.70 15.73
N LEU A 79 -20.94 13.51 16.79
CA LEU A 79 -20.15 14.71 16.98
C LEU A 79 -18.65 14.42 17.18
N SER A 80 -18.31 13.47 18.05
CA SER A 80 -16.91 13.09 18.28
C SER A 80 -16.27 12.47 17.04
N VAL A 81 -17.00 11.62 16.31
CA VAL A 81 -16.49 10.97 15.09
C VAL A 81 -16.28 12.01 13.99
N SER A 82 -17.24 12.92 13.77
CA SER A 82 -17.09 14.03 12.79
C SER A 82 -15.83 14.86 13.04
N SER A 83 -15.59 15.20 14.30
CA SER A 83 -14.40 15.95 14.72
C SER A 83 -13.11 15.14 14.52
N ARG A 84 -13.14 13.81 14.74
CA ARG A 84 -11.99 12.91 14.53
C ARG A 84 -11.54 12.92 13.08
N VAL A 85 -12.50 12.79 12.17
CA VAL A 85 -12.27 12.68 10.72
C VAL A 85 -12.17 14.04 10.03
N GLY A 86 -12.16 15.16 10.77
CA GLY A 86 -12.01 16.48 10.17
C GLY A 86 -13.22 17.00 9.38
N ARG A 87 -14.40 16.36 9.47
CA ARG A 87 -15.66 16.85 8.90
C ARG A 87 -16.26 17.95 9.78
N PHE A 88 -15.58 19.09 9.84
CA PHE A 88 -15.97 20.23 10.69
C PHE A 88 -17.28 20.89 10.23
N ASP A 89 -17.67 20.70 8.98
CA ASP A 89 -18.99 21.04 8.45
C ASP A 89 -20.12 20.23 9.13
N ALA A 90 -19.90 18.94 9.36
CA ALA A 90 -20.83 18.09 10.12
C ALA A 90 -20.81 18.45 11.61
N VAL A 91 -19.65 18.79 12.18
CA VAL A 91 -19.55 19.27 13.56
C VAL A 91 -20.35 20.57 13.75
N GLU A 92 -20.22 21.53 12.83
CA GLU A 92 -20.97 22.78 12.84
C GLU A 92 -22.48 22.53 12.77
N LEU A 93 -22.92 21.68 11.82
CA LEU A 93 -24.32 21.31 11.67
C LEU A 93 -24.89 20.73 12.97
N LEU A 94 -24.25 19.71 13.53
CA LEU A 94 -24.72 19.04 14.75
C LEU A 94 -24.83 19.99 15.94
N LEU A 95 -23.82 20.85 16.15
CA LEU A 95 -23.83 21.84 17.23
C LEU A 95 -24.92 22.89 17.02
N SER A 96 -25.10 23.37 15.79
CA SER A 96 -26.16 24.33 15.45
C SER A 96 -27.56 23.74 15.62
N SER A 97 -27.69 22.42 15.52
CA SER A 97 -28.92 21.66 15.76
C SER A 97 -29.12 21.23 17.22
N GLY A 98 -28.24 21.67 18.14
CA GLY A 98 -28.42 21.47 19.57
C GLY A 98 -27.73 20.24 20.17
N ALA A 99 -26.84 19.58 19.42
CA ALA A 99 -26.02 18.49 19.98
C ALA A 99 -25.16 18.99 21.15
N ASN A 100 -25.04 18.17 22.18
CA ASN A 100 -24.19 18.43 23.34
C ASN A 100 -22.71 18.44 22.93
N PRO A 101 -21.96 19.53 23.19
CA PRO A 101 -20.54 19.62 22.82
C PRO A 101 -19.60 18.81 23.69
N ALA A 102 -20.04 18.27 24.84
CA ALA A 102 -19.19 17.58 25.80
C ALA A 102 -18.31 16.45 25.18
N PRO A 103 -18.80 15.63 24.22
CA PRO A 103 -17.98 14.62 23.57
C PRO A 103 -16.82 15.15 22.71
N LEU A 104 -16.69 16.45 22.48
CA LEU A 104 -15.53 17.02 21.77
C LEU A 104 -14.33 17.24 22.69
N GLY A 105 -14.56 17.47 23.99
CA GLY A 105 -13.50 17.90 24.91
C GLY A 105 -12.90 19.27 24.57
N TRP A 106 -13.61 20.09 23.78
CA TRP A 106 -13.10 21.38 23.32
C TRP A 106 -13.11 22.46 24.41
N THR A 107 -12.02 23.20 24.49
CA THR A 107 -11.97 24.52 25.15
C THR A 107 -12.55 25.60 24.25
N ALA A 108 -12.68 26.83 24.76
CA ALA A 108 -13.07 27.99 23.96
C ALA A 108 -12.09 28.22 22.79
N LEU A 109 -10.78 28.06 23.05
CA LEU A 109 -9.74 28.11 22.03
C LEU A 109 -9.91 27.04 20.95
N HIS A 110 -10.13 25.77 21.30
CA HIS A 110 -10.38 24.71 20.30
C HIS A 110 -11.58 25.04 19.40
N ARG A 111 -12.68 25.53 19.99
CA ARG A 111 -13.86 25.95 19.24
C ARG A 111 -13.57 27.11 18.29
N ALA A 112 -12.80 28.12 18.73
CA ALA A 112 -12.41 29.25 17.90
C ALA A 112 -11.52 28.81 16.72
N VAL A 113 -10.65 27.82 16.93
CA VAL A 113 -9.84 27.23 15.85
C VAL A 113 -10.72 26.51 14.83
N ALA A 114 -11.53 25.56 15.27
CA ALA A 114 -12.30 24.70 14.37
C ALA A 114 -13.44 25.42 13.64
N LEU A 115 -14.19 26.28 14.35
CA LEU A 115 -15.46 26.85 13.85
C LEU A 115 -15.50 28.38 13.89
N GLY A 116 -14.58 29.02 14.62
CA GLY A 116 -14.55 30.47 14.76
C GLY A 116 -13.88 31.17 13.57
N THR A 117 -14.00 32.50 13.56
CA THR A 117 -13.24 33.37 12.68
C THR A 117 -11.83 33.61 13.24
N VAL A 118 -10.95 34.18 12.43
CA VAL A 118 -9.63 34.66 12.87
C VAL A 118 -9.76 35.69 14.01
N ALA A 119 -10.82 36.50 14.02
CA ALA A 119 -11.08 37.48 15.09
C ALA A 119 -11.42 36.79 16.42
N ASP A 120 -12.23 35.73 16.37
CA ASP A 120 -12.57 34.95 17.57
C ASP A 120 -11.31 34.28 18.15
N LEU A 121 -10.44 33.73 17.29
CA LEU A 121 -9.15 33.18 17.72
C LEU A 121 -8.26 34.25 18.38
N ARG A 122 -8.08 35.42 17.76
CA ARG A 122 -7.28 36.51 18.35
C ARG A 122 -7.81 36.90 19.73
N GLN A 123 -9.12 37.00 19.88
CA GLN A 123 -9.72 37.30 21.18
C GLN A 123 -9.39 36.22 22.23
N ARG A 124 -9.46 34.93 21.89
CA ARG A 124 -9.09 33.84 22.81
C ARG A 124 -7.62 33.93 23.23
N LEU A 125 -6.73 34.24 22.28
CA LEU A 125 -5.30 34.41 22.55
C LEU A 125 -5.03 35.63 23.45
N ASP A 126 -5.71 36.75 23.22
CA ASP A 126 -5.61 37.97 24.05
C ASP A 126 -6.13 37.75 25.49
N GLU A 127 -7.12 36.87 25.65
CA GLU A 127 -7.64 36.46 26.96
C GLU A 127 -6.69 35.48 27.70
N GLY A 128 -5.62 35.03 27.05
CA GLY A 128 -4.60 34.16 27.64
C GLY A 128 -5.01 32.69 27.74
N ASP A 129 -5.86 32.21 26.82
CA ASP A 129 -6.22 30.79 26.74
C ASP A 129 -4.97 29.89 26.61
N ASP A 130 -4.98 28.75 27.31
CA ASP A 130 -3.86 27.80 27.35
C ASP A 130 -3.72 27.00 26.04
N LEU A 131 -2.58 27.21 25.36
CA LEU A 131 -2.20 26.56 24.10
C LEU A 131 -1.86 25.07 24.26
N SER A 132 -1.58 24.60 25.48
CA SER A 132 -1.18 23.22 25.75
C SER A 132 -2.36 22.28 26.08
N THR A 133 -3.58 22.79 25.99
CA THR A 133 -4.80 22.00 26.22
C THR A 133 -5.02 20.97 25.12
N TYR A 134 -5.64 19.86 25.47
CA TYR A 134 -5.93 18.76 24.55
C TYR A 134 -7.44 18.54 24.42
N ASP A 135 -7.91 18.32 23.20
CA ASP A 135 -9.28 17.84 22.97
C ASP A 135 -9.42 16.31 23.16
N ARG A 136 -10.61 15.76 22.88
CA ARG A 136 -10.89 14.32 23.01
C ARG A 136 -9.95 13.44 22.18
N TRP A 137 -9.37 13.96 21.11
CA TRP A 137 -8.45 13.24 20.23
C TRP A 137 -7.00 13.62 20.47
N GLU A 138 -6.74 14.21 21.64
CA GLU A 138 -5.42 14.64 22.09
C GLU A 138 -4.75 15.59 21.08
N ARG A 139 -5.54 16.45 20.43
CA ARG A 139 -5.01 17.53 19.61
C ARG A 139 -4.86 18.77 20.46
N THR A 140 -3.72 19.44 20.35
CA THR A 140 -3.61 20.84 20.77
C THR A 140 -4.40 21.74 19.80
N PRO A 141 -4.71 22.99 20.16
CA PRO A 141 -5.31 23.94 19.23
C PRO A 141 -4.51 24.10 17.93
N LEU A 142 -3.17 24.03 18.00
CA LEU A 142 -2.31 24.08 16.81
C LEU A 142 -2.49 22.83 15.93
N LEU A 143 -2.45 21.62 16.50
CA LEU A 143 -2.70 20.39 15.74
C LEU A 143 -4.11 20.37 15.12
N LEU A 144 -5.11 20.88 15.84
CA LEU A 144 -6.46 21.04 15.32
C LEU A 144 -6.50 21.98 14.10
N SER A 145 -5.76 23.10 14.13
CA SER A 145 -5.68 24.03 12.99
C SER A 145 -5.03 23.42 11.73
N MET A 146 -4.10 22.47 11.92
CA MET A 146 -3.49 21.73 10.81
C MET A 146 -4.49 20.79 10.16
N GLN A 147 -5.38 20.17 10.95
CA GLN A 147 -6.45 19.35 10.41
C GLN A 147 -7.53 20.21 9.74
N THR A 148 -7.84 21.41 10.24
CA THR A 148 -8.81 22.30 9.58
C THR A 148 -8.26 22.91 8.28
N GLY A 149 -6.96 22.82 8.02
CA GLY A 149 -6.31 23.44 6.85
C GLY A 149 -6.23 24.97 6.91
N ASP A 150 -6.49 25.58 8.07
CA ASP A 150 -6.54 27.05 8.22
C ASP A 150 -5.15 27.58 8.59
N ILE A 151 -4.36 27.87 7.56
CA ILE A 151 -2.97 28.34 7.69
C ILE A 151 -2.89 29.65 8.49
N GLU A 152 -3.84 30.59 8.32
CA GLU A 152 -3.80 31.87 9.05
C GLU A 152 -3.99 31.64 10.56
N LYS A 153 -4.90 30.75 10.95
CA LYS A 153 -5.07 30.37 12.35
C LYS A 153 -3.84 29.62 12.88
N ALA A 154 -3.25 28.73 12.10
CA ALA A 154 -2.03 28.02 12.48
C ALA A 154 -0.86 29.01 12.73
N GLU A 155 -0.73 30.04 11.88
CA GLU A 155 0.27 31.11 12.04
C GLU A 155 0.06 31.91 13.34
N LEU A 156 -1.18 32.25 13.67
CA LEU A 156 -1.49 32.96 14.92
C LEU A 156 -1.17 32.12 16.16
N LEU A 157 -1.52 30.83 16.13
CA LEU A 157 -1.22 29.91 17.23
C LEU A 157 0.29 29.72 17.43
N LEU A 158 1.05 29.59 16.35
CA LEU A 158 2.51 29.57 16.41
C LEU A 158 3.09 30.88 16.97
N ALA A 159 2.60 32.02 16.50
CA ALA A 159 3.04 33.33 16.99
C ALA A 159 2.75 33.53 18.49
N ALA A 160 1.69 32.90 19.01
CA ALA A 160 1.34 32.90 20.42
C ALA A 160 2.16 31.91 21.27
N GLY A 161 2.98 31.06 20.65
CA GLY A 161 3.86 30.10 21.34
C GLY A 161 3.44 28.64 21.23
N GLY A 162 2.52 28.29 20.32
CA GLY A 162 2.23 26.91 19.97
C GLY A 162 3.46 26.20 19.38
N SER A 163 3.52 24.87 19.48
CA SER A 163 4.72 24.10 19.19
C SER A 163 4.52 23.12 18.02
N LEU A 164 5.36 23.22 16.99
CA LEU A 164 5.44 22.21 15.91
C LEU A 164 6.05 20.88 16.37
N ALA A 165 6.49 20.77 17.63
CA ALA A 165 6.92 19.51 18.22
C ALA A 165 5.79 18.78 18.94
N ASP A 166 4.61 19.40 19.08
CA ASP A 166 3.45 18.79 19.72
C ASP A 166 3.01 17.55 18.94
N ARG A 167 2.59 16.53 19.69
CA ARG A 167 2.14 15.25 19.14
C ARG A 167 0.74 14.96 19.61
N GLY A 168 -0.04 14.39 18.71
CA GLY A 168 -1.39 13.96 19.01
C GLY A 168 -1.44 12.60 19.69
N ARG A 169 -2.65 12.06 19.76
CA ARG A 169 -2.91 10.67 20.18
C ARG A 169 -1.98 9.70 19.46
N CYS A 170 -1.43 8.73 20.21
CA CYS A 170 -0.49 7.72 19.71
C CYS A 170 0.74 8.33 19.02
N GLY A 171 1.18 9.49 19.52
CA GLY A 171 2.32 10.18 18.97
C GLY A 171 2.07 10.70 17.55
N ARG A 172 0.85 10.91 17.09
CA ARG A 172 0.59 11.41 15.73
C ARG A 172 1.34 12.71 15.44
N THR A 173 2.05 12.78 14.31
CA THR A 173 2.88 13.95 13.94
C THR A 173 2.04 15.09 13.35
N PRO A 174 2.52 16.35 13.41
CA PRO A 174 1.91 17.49 12.72
C PRO A 174 1.63 17.24 11.22
N LEU A 175 2.56 16.59 10.51
CA LEU A 175 2.42 16.34 9.06
C LEU A 175 1.32 15.33 8.72
N MET A 176 0.88 14.51 9.66
CA MET A 176 -0.20 13.54 9.42
C MET A 176 -1.59 14.16 9.42
N TYR A 177 -1.79 15.36 9.98
CA TYR A 177 -3.11 15.99 10.05
C TYR A 177 -3.62 16.51 8.70
N PRO A 178 -2.81 17.22 7.89
CA PRO A 178 -3.25 17.70 6.59
C PRO A 178 -3.45 16.56 5.56
N VAL A 179 -2.75 15.44 5.73
CA VAL A 179 -2.85 14.27 4.84
C VAL A 179 -4.27 13.69 4.82
N GLU A 180 -4.93 13.58 5.98
CA GLU A 180 -6.28 13.04 6.08
C GLU A 180 -7.32 13.84 5.29
N ASN A 181 -7.04 15.11 4.99
CA ASN A 181 -7.94 16.00 4.26
C ASN A 181 -7.43 16.35 2.85
N ASP A 182 -6.45 15.60 2.33
CA ASP A 182 -5.78 15.87 1.06
C ASP A 182 -5.35 17.35 0.91
N ASP A 183 -4.72 17.91 1.95
CA ASP A 183 -4.27 19.31 1.99
C ASP A 183 -2.75 19.46 1.78
N PRO A 184 -2.29 19.48 0.52
CA PRO A 184 -0.88 19.71 0.21
C PRO A 184 -0.42 21.15 0.50
N ALA A 185 -1.32 22.12 0.70
CA ALA A 185 -0.93 23.50 0.99
C ALA A 185 -0.46 23.63 2.45
N MET A 186 -1.23 23.09 3.39
CA MET A 186 -0.82 23.02 4.79
C MET A 186 0.44 22.14 4.97
N LEU A 187 0.56 21.02 4.23
CA LEU A 187 1.81 20.23 4.22
C LEU A 187 3.03 21.06 3.83
N ARG A 188 2.97 21.78 2.70
CA ARG A 188 4.07 22.65 2.25
C ARG A 188 4.41 23.69 3.33
N TRP A 189 3.39 24.33 3.90
CA TRP A 189 3.57 25.34 4.93
C TRP A 189 4.28 24.80 6.18
N LEU A 190 3.99 23.56 6.60
CA LEU A 190 4.67 22.87 7.70
C LEU A 190 6.12 22.51 7.34
N LEU A 191 6.35 21.95 6.16
CA LEU A 191 7.67 21.53 5.69
C LEU A 191 8.62 22.72 5.52
N GLU A 192 8.13 23.85 5.01
CA GLU A 192 8.87 25.12 4.92
C GLU A 192 9.30 25.66 6.29
N ARG A 193 8.68 25.21 7.38
CA ARG A 193 9.01 25.56 8.77
C ARG A 193 9.91 24.53 9.45
N GLY A 194 10.45 23.57 8.69
CA GLY A 194 11.45 22.62 9.17
C GLY A 194 10.88 21.45 9.97
N VAL A 195 9.59 21.14 9.83
CA VAL A 195 9.05 19.88 10.36
C VAL A 195 9.68 18.73 9.60
N ASP A 196 10.25 17.76 10.32
CA ASP A 196 10.93 16.61 9.72
C ASP A 196 9.94 15.74 8.92
N PRO A 197 10.11 15.59 7.59
CA PRO A 197 9.24 14.74 6.77
C PRO A 197 9.29 13.25 7.14
N ASN A 198 10.33 12.82 7.86
CA ASN A 198 10.53 11.43 8.30
C ASN A 198 10.17 11.22 9.77
N ALA A 199 9.53 12.19 10.43
CA ALA A 199 9.04 12.01 11.78
C ALA A 199 8.03 10.85 11.84
N VAL A 200 8.21 9.95 12.81
CA VAL A 200 7.39 8.75 12.99
C VAL A 200 6.49 8.85 14.20
N ASP A 201 5.25 8.34 14.13
CA ASP A 201 4.36 8.15 15.29
C ASP A 201 4.79 6.97 16.20
N ASP A 202 3.99 6.66 17.23
CA ASP A 202 4.32 5.59 18.19
C ASP A 202 4.36 4.18 17.55
N PHE A 203 3.87 4.02 16.32
CA PHE A 203 3.85 2.77 15.56
C PHE A 203 4.88 2.75 14.43
N GLY A 204 5.72 3.78 14.31
CA GLY A 204 6.68 3.92 13.22
C GLY A 204 6.07 4.48 11.92
N GLY A 205 4.79 4.86 11.92
CA GLY A 205 4.14 5.43 10.75
C GLY A 205 4.69 6.82 10.43
N THR A 206 4.92 7.12 9.16
CA THR A 206 5.29 8.46 8.66
C THR A 206 4.11 9.13 7.97
N ALA A 207 4.18 10.45 7.75
CA ALA A 207 3.18 11.14 6.93
C ALA A 207 3.12 10.59 5.49
N LEU A 208 4.24 10.07 4.96
CA LEU A 208 4.30 9.47 3.63
C LEU A 208 3.52 8.15 3.57
N ILE A 209 3.62 7.31 4.60
CA ILE A 209 2.80 6.10 4.75
C ILE A 209 1.32 6.48 4.82
N SER A 210 0.94 7.44 5.66
CA SER A 210 -0.45 7.91 5.74
C SER A 210 -0.96 8.42 4.38
N ALA A 211 -0.14 9.16 3.63
CA ALA A 211 -0.54 9.69 2.32
C ALA A 211 -0.73 8.58 1.28
N ALA A 212 0.11 7.53 1.34
CA ALA A 212 -0.03 6.34 0.51
C ALA A 212 -1.33 5.58 0.82
N GLN A 213 -1.66 5.38 2.11
CA GLN A 213 -2.90 4.73 2.58
C GLN A 213 -4.15 5.52 2.20
N CYS A 214 -4.09 6.86 2.25
CA CYS A 214 -5.18 7.72 1.79
C CYS A 214 -5.29 7.79 0.26
N GLY A 215 -4.34 7.23 -0.49
CA GLY A 215 -4.34 7.31 -1.95
C GLY A 215 -4.05 8.71 -2.51
N SER A 216 -3.53 9.64 -1.68
CA SER A 216 -3.24 11.02 -2.10
C SER A 216 -1.88 11.13 -2.78
N ALA A 217 -1.85 10.99 -4.11
CA ALA A 217 -0.64 11.22 -4.90
C ALA A 217 -0.11 12.66 -4.76
N ARG A 218 -0.99 13.63 -4.47
CA ARG A 218 -0.63 15.04 -4.26
C ARG A 218 0.18 15.23 -2.98
N CYS A 219 -0.26 14.66 -1.87
CA CYS A 219 0.46 14.71 -0.60
C CYS A 219 1.76 13.89 -0.66
N VAL A 220 1.73 12.71 -1.30
CA VAL A 220 2.93 11.90 -1.55
C VAL A 220 4.01 12.72 -2.26
N ARG A 221 3.68 13.43 -3.36
CA ARG A 221 4.63 14.28 -4.08
C ARG A 221 5.25 15.37 -3.20
N VAL A 222 4.42 16.08 -2.43
CA VAL A 222 4.90 17.16 -1.53
C VAL A 222 5.88 16.64 -0.49
N LEU A 223 5.59 15.48 0.10
CA LEU A 223 6.46 14.87 1.11
C LEU A 223 7.79 14.39 0.50
N LEU A 224 7.74 13.75 -0.67
CA LEU A 224 8.94 13.32 -1.40
C LEU A 224 9.81 14.49 -1.84
N ASP A 225 9.20 15.57 -2.36
CA ASP A 225 9.90 16.80 -2.74
C ASP A 225 10.62 17.45 -1.53
N ALA A 226 10.10 17.25 -0.33
CA ALA A 226 10.71 17.72 0.91
C ALA A 226 11.72 16.75 1.54
N GLY A 227 11.99 15.60 0.90
CA GLY A 227 13.00 14.64 1.35
C GLY A 227 12.47 13.54 2.27
N ALA A 228 11.18 13.23 2.24
CA ALA A 228 10.66 12.00 2.84
C ALA A 228 11.32 10.78 2.18
N ASP A 229 11.76 9.80 2.98
CA ASP A 229 12.35 8.57 2.48
C ASP A 229 11.25 7.62 1.98
N PRO A 230 11.21 7.30 0.66
CA PRO A 230 10.20 6.42 0.08
C PRO A 230 10.30 4.96 0.57
N ASN A 231 11.38 4.60 1.26
CA ASN A 231 11.64 3.26 1.78
C ASN A 231 11.60 3.20 3.32
N LEU A 232 11.31 4.30 4.02
CA LEU A 232 11.19 4.29 5.48
C LEU A 232 9.89 3.59 5.90
N ALA A 233 10.02 2.31 6.27
CA ALA A 233 8.92 1.48 6.72
C ALA A 233 8.56 1.71 8.19
N SER A 234 7.28 1.53 8.49
CA SER A 234 6.78 1.37 9.86
C SER A 234 7.14 -0.01 10.40
N ASN A 235 6.61 -0.35 11.58
CA ASN A 235 6.74 -1.70 12.13
C ASN A 235 6.05 -2.78 11.28
N THR A 236 5.19 -2.41 10.34
CA THR A 236 4.37 -3.35 9.55
C THR A 236 4.51 -3.21 8.05
N GLU A 237 4.74 -2.00 7.53
CA GLU A 237 4.66 -1.74 6.09
C GLU A 237 5.51 -0.54 5.64
N SER A 238 6.02 -0.60 4.40
CA SER A 238 6.66 0.51 3.70
C SER A 238 5.63 1.39 2.98
N PRO A 239 5.98 2.64 2.61
CA PRO A 239 5.06 3.52 1.87
C PRO A 239 4.45 2.87 0.62
N ILE A 240 5.21 2.08 -0.13
CA ILE A 240 4.72 1.43 -1.37
C ILE A 240 3.82 0.23 -1.09
N GLN A 241 4.04 -0.46 0.03
CA GLN A 241 3.14 -1.51 0.53
C GLN A 241 1.81 -0.90 0.99
N SER A 242 1.82 0.32 1.48
CA SER A 242 0.62 1.03 1.94
C SER A 242 -0.15 1.76 0.82
N ALA A 243 0.34 1.74 -0.42
CA ALA A 243 -0.29 2.47 -1.52
C ALA A 243 -1.72 1.97 -1.78
N ALA A 244 -2.71 2.86 -1.65
CA ALA A 244 -4.11 2.50 -1.89
C ALA A 244 -4.50 2.38 -3.38
N ASN A 245 -3.66 2.89 -4.30
CA ASN A 245 -3.94 2.86 -5.73
C ASN A 245 -2.64 2.87 -6.56
N LEU A 246 -2.77 2.59 -7.86
CA LEU A 246 -1.65 2.58 -8.80
C LEU A 246 -0.94 3.93 -8.94
N GLU A 247 -1.66 5.05 -8.83
CA GLU A 247 -1.04 6.37 -8.99
C GLU A 247 -0.05 6.66 -7.85
N THR A 248 -0.42 6.41 -6.60
CA THR A 248 0.49 6.58 -5.46
C THR A 248 1.68 5.64 -5.53
N ALA A 249 1.46 4.36 -5.88
CA ALA A 249 2.53 3.38 -6.06
C ALA A 249 3.55 3.82 -7.13
N ARG A 250 3.08 4.39 -8.25
CA ARG A 250 3.96 4.92 -9.31
C ARG A 250 4.81 6.08 -8.83
N VAL A 251 4.22 7.05 -8.15
CA VAL A 251 4.96 8.21 -7.62
C VAL A 251 6.03 7.76 -6.61
N LEU A 252 5.71 6.79 -5.74
CA LEU A 252 6.69 6.22 -4.80
C LEU A 252 7.83 5.49 -5.52
N ALA A 253 7.52 4.72 -6.57
CA ALA A 253 8.53 4.04 -7.36
C ALA A 253 9.41 5.00 -8.18
N GLU A 254 8.85 6.10 -8.68
CA GLU A 254 9.62 7.20 -9.31
C GLU A 254 10.62 7.82 -8.33
N ALA A 255 10.28 7.85 -7.03
CA ALA A 255 11.19 8.27 -5.97
C ALA A 255 12.17 7.19 -5.49
N GLY A 256 12.08 5.97 -6.01
CA GLY A 256 13.02 4.88 -5.72
C GLY A 256 12.54 3.83 -4.72
N ALA A 257 11.24 3.76 -4.43
CA ALA A 257 10.65 2.55 -3.85
C ALA A 257 10.62 1.41 -4.87
N ASP A 258 10.72 0.16 -4.40
CA ASP A 258 10.63 -1.00 -5.29
C ASP A 258 9.17 -1.28 -5.67
N PHE A 259 8.81 -1.04 -6.93
CA PHE A 259 7.47 -1.33 -7.43
C PHE A 259 7.10 -2.81 -7.30
N ALA A 260 8.07 -3.72 -7.20
CA ALA A 260 7.81 -5.12 -6.93
C ALA A 260 7.36 -5.40 -5.48
N GLU A 261 7.29 -4.40 -4.59
CA GLU A 261 6.79 -4.56 -3.22
C GLU A 261 5.34 -4.08 -3.00
N ILE A 262 4.64 -3.64 -4.05
CA ILE A 262 3.23 -3.23 -3.93
C ILE A 262 2.34 -4.31 -3.31
N ASN A 263 1.30 -3.89 -2.59
CA ASN A 263 0.32 -4.77 -1.97
C ASN A 263 -0.54 -5.53 -3.01
N GLY A 264 -1.33 -6.47 -2.51
CA GLY A 264 -2.21 -7.31 -3.32
C GLY A 264 -3.27 -6.55 -4.11
N ASP A 265 -3.84 -5.49 -3.53
CA ASP A 265 -4.93 -4.73 -4.14
C ASP A 265 -4.43 -3.95 -5.37
N VAL A 266 -3.29 -3.26 -5.24
CA VAL A 266 -2.67 -2.56 -6.38
C VAL A 266 -2.20 -3.55 -7.43
N ARG A 267 -1.69 -4.74 -7.06
CA ARG A 267 -1.35 -5.78 -8.05
C ARG A 267 -2.56 -6.23 -8.84
N ASP A 268 -3.68 -6.47 -8.15
CA ASP A 268 -4.91 -6.90 -8.79
C ASP A 268 -5.48 -5.80 -9.70
N GLU A 269 -5.37 -4.52 -9.29
CA GLU A 269 -5.72 -3.36 -10.11
C GLU A 269 -4.92 -3.33 -11.43
N VAL A 270 -3.58 -3.40 -11.34
CA VAL A 270 -2.70 -3.31 -12.52
C VAL A 270 -2.89 -4.50 -13.45
N THR A 271 -3.03 -5.71 -12.89
CA THR A 271 -3.19 -6.94 -13.67
C THR A 271 -4.63 -7.21 -14.10
N ARG A 272 -5.60 -6.46 -13.56
CA ARG A 272 -7.05 -6.67 -13.69
C ARG A 272 -7.49 -8.10 -13.38
N ARG A 273 -6.87 -8.72 -12.37
CA ARG A 273 -7.19 -10.09 -11.95
C ARG A 273 -8.46 -10.11 -11.12
N GLN A 274 -9.34 -11.06 -11.46
CA GLN A 274 -10.57 -11.31 -10.71
C GLN A 274 -10.28 -12.47 -9.75
N ARG A 275 -9.78 -12.20 -8.54
CA ARG A 275 -9.53 -13.28 -7.57
C ARG A 275 -10.80 -14.09 -7.36
N THR A 276 -10.72 -15.40 -7.57
CA THR A 276 -11.82 -16.34 -7.34
C THR A 276 -11.48 -17.30 -6.21
N GLU A 277 -12.47 -17.64 -5.39
CA GLU A 277 -12.29 -18.64 -4.33
C GLU A 277 -12.10 -20.06 -4.89
N SER A 278 -12.59 -20.35 -6.10
CA SER A 278 -12.50 -21.66 -6.73
C SER A 278 -11.40 -21.74 -7.80
N ILE A 279 -10.72 -22.89 -7.84
CA ILE A 279 -9.77 -23.24 -8.91
C ILE A 279 -10.56 -23.86 -10.06
N THR A 280 -10.61 -23.16 -11.19
CA THR A 280 -11.45 -23.50 -12.34
C THR A 280 -10.80 -24.52 -13.30
N CYS A 281 -10.37 -25.67 -12.79
CA CYS A 281 -9.92 -26.82 -13.60
C CYS A 281 -10.45 -28.15 -13.06
N THR A 282 -10.44 -29.18 -13.90
CA THR A 282 -10.80 -30.55 -13.48
C THR A 282 -9.68 -31.23 -12.69
N PRO A 283 -9.98 -32.24 -11.85
CA PRO A 283 -8.95 -33.02 -11.17
C PRO A 283 -7.94 -33.69 -12.11
N ASP A 284 -8.35 -34.07 -13.32
CA ASP A 284 -7.45 -34.70 -14.30
C ASP A 284 -6.51 -33.68 -14.94
N GLU A 285 -6.99 -32.46 -15.23
CA GLU A 285 -6.14 -31.35 -15.68
C GLU A 285 -5.14 -30.92 -14.61
N TYR A 286 -5.57 -30.91 -13.34
CA TYR A 286 -4.66 -30.72 -12.20
C TYR A 286 -3.57 -31.78 -12.19
N ARG A 287 -3.92 -33.07 -12.12
CA ARG A 287 -2.91 -34.16 -12.06
C ARG A 287 -1.95 -34.16 -13.24
N ALA A 288 -2.43 -33.81 -14.43
CA ALA A 288 -1.61 -33.77 -15.65
C ALA A 288 -0.58 -32.64 -15.67
N ALA A 289 -0.81 -31.54 -14.93
CA ALA A 289 0.02 -30.34 -14.97
C ALA A 289 0.40 -29.81 -13.57
N LYS A 290 0.25 -30.63 -12.51
CA LYS A 290 0.48 -30.18 -11.14
C LYS A 290 1.95 -29.89 -10.83
N HIS A 291 2.90 -30.33 -11.65
CA HIS A 291 4.33 -30.11 -11.44
C HIS A 291 4.91 -29.10 -12.41
N ARG A 292 6.08 -28.55 -12.06
CA ARG A 292 6.84 -27.64 -12.94
C ARG A 292 7.24 -28.35 -14.23
N VAL A 293 7.12 -27.63 -15.35
CA VAL A 293 7.58 -28.05 -16.68
C VAL A 293 8.45 -26.96 -17.29
N PHE A 294 9.62 -27.33 -17.80
CA PHE A 294 10.49 -26.42 -18.55
C PHE A 294 10.02 -26.26 -19.99
N GLY A 295 10.21 -25.06 -20.54
CA GLY A 295 9.96 -24.83 -21.96
C GLY A 295 11.01 -25.54 -22.82
N SER A 296 10.61 -25.95 -24.02
CA SER A 296 11.45 -26.53 -25.06
C SER A 296 11.88 -25.52 -26.13
N ALA A 297 11.31 -24.31 -26.09
CA ALA A 297 11.60 -23.20 -26.98
C ALA A 297 11.73 -21.89 -26.18
N ASN A 298 12.38 -20.88 -26.77
CA ASN A 298 12.62 -19.58 -26.15
C ASN A 298 11.86 -18.47 -26.89
N PRO A 299 10.67 -18.08 -26.42
CA PRO A 299 9.84 -18.71 -25.38
C PRO A 299 8.96 -19.86 -25.91
N GLN A 300 8.39 -20.66 -25.01
CA GLN A 300 7.27 -21.58 -25.30
C GLN A 300 6.01 -21.14 -24.54
N VAL A 301 4.86 -21.07 -25.22
CA VAL A 301 3.57 -20.84 -24.54
C VAL A 301 3.17 -22.06 -23.71
N MET A 302 2.90 -21.84 -22.42
CA MET A 302 2.54 -22.86 -21.43
C MET A 302 1.04 -22.81 -21.13
N ASN A 303 0.25 -23.48 -21.97
CA ASN A 303 -1.22 -23.40 -21.90
C ASN A 303 -1.83 -24.55 -21.10
N PHE A 304 -1.50 -24.63 -19.80
CA PHE A 304 -2.09 -25.64 -18.89
C PHE A 304 -3.33 -25.08 -18.19
N PRO A 305 -4.49 -25.76 -18.24
CA PRO A 305 -5.71 -25.30 -17.57
C PRO A 305 -5.51 -25.04 -16.07
N PHE A 306 -4.77 -25.92 -15.38
CA PHE A 306 -4.45 -25.75 -13.97
C PHE A 306 -3.64 -24.48 -13.70
N TRP A 307 -2.55 -24.22 -14.45
CA TRP A 307 -1.73 -23.03 -14.23
C TRP A 307 -2.53 -21.75 -14.50
N ARG A 308 -3.37 -21.73 -15.54
CA ARG A 308 -4.24 -20.59 -15.81
C ARG A 308 -5.27 -20.37 -14.70
N ALA A 309 -5.85 -21.44 -14.15
CA ALA A 309 -6.76 -21.35 -13.02
C ALA A 309 -6.06 -20.81 -11.75
N MET A 310 -4.81 -21.20 -11.51
CA MET A 310 -4.00 -20.68 -10.40
C MET A 310 -3.67 -19.19 -10.56
N VAL A 311 -3.24 -18.74 -11.76
CA VAL A 311 -3.01 -17.32 -12.03
C VAL A 311 -4.31 -16.52 -11.92
N THR A 312 -5.45 -17.06 -12.39
CA THR A 312 -6.74 -16.35 -12.30
C THR A 312 -7.22 -16.21 -10.86
N SER A 313 -7.19 -17.31 -10.11
CA SER A 313 -7.70 -17.36 -8.74
C SER A 313 -6.78 -16.70 -7.72
N GLY A 314 -5.47 -16.75 -7.95
CA GLY A 314 -4.46 -16.32 -6.99
C GLY A 314 -4.30 -17.25 -5.78
N GLN A 315 -4.82 -18.48 -5.87
CA GLN A 315 -4.71 -19.47 -4.80
C GLN A 315 -3.28 -19.99 -4.66
N SER A 316 -2.91 -20.41 -3.45
CA SER A 316 -1.62 -21.02 -3.16
C SER A 316 -1.58 -22.49 -3.58
N ALA A 317 -0.38 -23.02 -3.81
CA ALA A 317 -0.16 -24.44 -4.05
C ALA A 317 -0.71 -25.32 -2.92
N TYR A 318 -0.61 -24.86 -1.66
CA TYR A 318 -1.22 -25.51 -0.50
C TYR A 318 -2.74 -25.63 -0.65
N HIS A 319 -3.42 -24.55 -1.04
CA HIS A 319 -4.88 -24.58 -1.24
C HIS A 319 -5.26 -25.54 -2.37
N ALA A 320 -4.53 -25.53 -3.48
CA ALA A 320 -4.74 -26.47 -4.58
C ALA A 320 -4.60 -27.94 -4.14
N ARG A 321 -3.56 -28.25 -3.36
CA ARG A 321 -3.32 -29.59 -2.81
C ARG A 321 -4.44 -30.02 -1.86
N ALA A 322 -4.90 -29.13 -0.97
CA ALA A 322 -6.03 -29.40 -0.09
C ALA A 322 -7.32 -29.68 -0.89
N TYR A 323 -7.54 -28.92 -1.96
CA TYR A 323 -8.74 -29.02 -2.80
C TYR A 323 -8.78 -30.32 -3.64
N PHE A 324 -7.68 -30.69 -4.31
CA PHE A 324 -7.66 -31.82 -5.25
C PHE A 324 -7.14 -33.14 -4.65
N ASP A 325 -6.17 -33.08 -3.74
CA ASP A 325 -5.47 -34.26 -3.19
C ASP A 325 -5.85 -34.56 -1.73
N GLN A 326 -6.84 -33.85 -1.18
CA GLN A 326 -7.30 -34.00 0.22
C GLN A 326 -6.16 -33.80 1.24
N GLY A 327 -5.17 -32.96 0.91
CA GLY A 327 -4.07 -32.63 1.81
C GLY A 327 -2.99 -33.71 1.95
N ARG A 328 -2.92 -34.69 1.05
CA ARG A 328 -1.80 -35.65 1.02
C ARG A 328 -0.49 -34.93 0.67
N LEU A 329 0.51 -35.07 1.54
CA LEU A 329 1.89 -34.66 1.28
C LEU A 329 2.54 -35.72 0.37
N ASP A 330 2.61 -35.43 -0.92
CA ASP A 330 3.51 -36.09 -1.87
C ASP A 330 4.89 -35.41 -1.82
N ASP A 331 5.97 -36.13 -2.16
CA ASP A 331 7.37 -35.65 -2.13
C ASP A 331 7.72 -34.62 -3.24
N GLU A 332 6.80 -34.28 -4.14
CA GLU A 332 7.05 -33.36 -5.26
C GLU A 332 6.20 -32.09 -5.17
N ALA A 333 6.84 -30.95 -5.45
CA ALA A 333 6.24 -29.62 -5.44
C ALA A 333 5.08 -29.48 -6.43
N VAL A 334 3.98 -28.90 -5.96
CA VAL A 334 2.90 -28.43 -6.83
C VAL A 334 3.34 -27.11 -7.47
N TRP A 335 3.05 -26.89 -8.75
CA TRP A 335 3.32 -25.63 -9.43
C TRP A 335 2.56 -24.52 -8.72
N CYS A 336 3.31 -23.55 -8.18
CA CYS A 336 2.76 -22.42 -7.46
C CYS A 336 2.81 -21.17 -8.34
N PHE A 337 1.81 -20.28 -8.23
CA PHE A 337 1.87 -18.92 -8.78
C PHE A 337 2.24 -17.89 -7.70
N ASP A 338 1.82 -18.13 -6.46
CA ASP A 338 2.10 -17.30 -5.30
C ASP A 338 3.52 -17.60 -4.79
N ARG A 339 4.49 -16.80 -5.26
CA ARG A 339 5.92 -17.08 -5.10
C ARG A 339 6.64 -15.93 -4.42
N PHE A 340 7.60 -16.26 -3.56
CA PHE A 340 8.54 -15.30 -3.01
C PHE A 340 9.64 -14.98 -4.01
N GLY A 341 10.22 -13.79 -3.92
CA GLY A 341 11.36 -13.41 -4.74
C GLY A 341 11.09 -13.29 -6.25
N LYS A 342 9.83 -13.32 -6.69
CA LYS A 342 9.46 -13.02 -8.07
C LYS A 342 9.58 -11.52 -8.35
N SER A 343 9.95 -11.16 -9.58
CA SER A 343 9.96 -9.75 -9.98
C SER A 343 8.64 -9.36 -10.64
N PHE A 344 8.30 -8.07 -10.56
CA PHE A 344 7.07 -7.52 -11.12
C PHE A 344 7.38 -6.20 -11.82
N THR A 345 7.36 -6.19 -13.15
CA THR A 345 7.76 -5.03 -13.95
C THR A 345 6.59 -4.52 -14.79
N VAL A 346 6.19 -3.26 -14.59
CA VAL A 346 5.16 -2.59 -15.39
C VAL A 346 5.82 -1.92 -16.60
N LEU A 347 5.31 -2.21 -17.80
CA LEU A 347 5.79 -1.62 -19.05
C LEU A 347 5.05 -0.31 -19.37
N PRO A 348 5.65 0.61 -20.16
CA PRO A 348 5.00 1.86 -20.57
C PRO A 348 3.69 1.68 -21.34
N ASP A 349 3.52 0.54 -22.01
CA ASP A 349 2.29 0.20 -22.76
C ASP A 349 1.19 -0.42 -21.87
N GLY A 350 1.42 -0.53 -20.56
CA GLY A 350 0.47 -1.07 -19.60
C GLY A 350 0.54 -2.59 -19.39
N ARG A 351 1.41 -3.30 -20.13
CA ARG A 351 1.69 -4.72 -19.83
C ARG A 351 2.42 -4.85 -18.49
N VAL A 352 2.27 -6.02 -17.86
CA VAL A 352 3.06 -6.41 -16.68
C VAL A 352 3.80 -7.69 -16.98
N ILE A 353 5.08 -7.71 -16.63
CA ILE A 353 5.95 -8.89 -16.71
C ILE A 353 6.22 -9.39 -15.30
N GLU A 354 5.74 -10.59 -14.98
CA GLU A 354 6.12 -11.32 -13.78
C GLU A 354 7.15 -12.39 -14.14
N ILE A 355 8.33 -12.33 -13.54
CA ILE A 355 9.37 -13.36 -13.72
C ILE A 355 9.42 -14.18 -12.44
N ALA A 356 9.35 -15.50 -12.61
CA ALA A 356 9.26 -16.50 -11.56
C ALA A 356 10.16 -16.30 -10.34
N GLY A 357 9.74 -16.87 -9.21
CA GLY A 357 10.49 -16.89 -7.94
C GLY A 357 10.49 -18.30 -7.30
N GLU A 358 10.50 -18.37 -5.98
CA GLU A 358 10.46 -19.61 -5.19
C GLU A 358 9.09 -19.91 -4.55
N HIS A 359 8.82 -21.20 -4.34
CA HIS A 359 7.78 -21.76 -3.48
C HIS A 359 8.45 -22.45 -2.29
N GLU A 360 8.00 -22.09 -1.09
CA GLU A 360 8.57 -22.43 0.23
C GLU A 360 10.04 -22.05 0.43
N ASP A 361 10.55 -22.34 1.63
CA ASP A 361 11.97 -22.26 1.95
C ASP A 361 12.68 -23.58 1.64
N HIS A 362 14.01 -23.54 1.56
CA HIS A 362 14.81 -24.70 1.17
C HIS A 362 14.79 -25.86 2.20
N TYR A 363 14.21 -25.67 3.40
CA TYR A 363 14.10 -26.74 4.40
C TYR A 363 12.84 -27.58 4.16
N ASP A 364 11.88 -27.04 3.40
CA ASP A 364 10.68 -27.77 3.03
C ASP A 364 10.99 -28.80 1.92
N PRO A 365 10.55 -30.06 2.08
CA PRO A 365 10.66 -31.07 1.02
C PRO A 365 9.99 -30.66 -0.30
N ASP A 366 9.02 -29.73 -0.30
CA ASP A 366 8.36 -29.27 -1.53
C ASP A 366 8.90 -27.94 -2.10
N PHE A 367 10.08 -27.50 -1.63
CA PHE A 367 10.81 -26.35 -2.16
C PHE A 367 10.99 -26.40 -3.69
N CYS A 368 10.65 -25.31 -4.38
CA CYS A 368 10.81 -25.23 -5.83
C CYS A 368 11.02 -23.79 -6.32
N ILE A 369 12.05 -23.57 -7.14
CA ILE A 369 12.24 -22.33 -7.90
C ILE A 369 11.79 -22.51 -9.35
N TYR A 370 11.29 -21.46 -9.98
CA TYR A 370 10.70 -21.54 -11.32
C TYR A 370 11.42 -20.62 -12.31
N ASN A 371 11.20 -20.83 -13.60
CA ASN A 371 11.74 -19.97 -14.67
C ASN A 371 10.66 -19.54 -15.68
N ASP A 372 9.38 -19.70 -15.34
CA ASP A 372 8.30 -19.20 -16.17
C ASP A 372 8.15 -17.67 -16.06
N VAL A 373 7.66 -17.07 -17.14
CA VAL A 373 7.34 -15.64 -17.22
C VAL A 373 5.87 -15.49 -17.55
N ILE A 374 5.17 -14.66 -16.78
CA ILE A 374 3.77 -14.34 -17.00
C ILE A 374 3.68 -12.93 -17.55
N VAL A 375 3.01 -12.79 -18.70
CA VAL A 375 2.76 -11.50 -19.34
C VAL A 375 1.28 -11.18 -19.17
N HIS A 376 0.97 -10.15 -18.37
CA HIS A 376 -0.36 -9.59 -18.29
C HIS A 376 -0.50 -8.48 -19.34
N HIS A 377 -1.59 -8.48 -20.10
CA HIS A 377 -1.83 -7.54 -21.18
C HIS A 377 -2.52 -6.24 -20.73
N GLY A 378 -2.78 -6.08 -19.44
CA GLY A 378 -3.46 -4.90 -18.87
C GLY A 378 -4.98 -4.86 -19.09
N ASP A 379 -5.55 -5.84 -19.78
CA ASP A 379 -6.98 -6.00 -20.05
C ASP A 379 -7.60 -7.20 -19.29
N GLY A 380 -6.84 -7.79 -18.35
CA GLY A 380 -7.19 -9.01 -17.63
C GLY A 380 -6.76 -10.30 -18.33
N ARG A 381 -6.35 -10.24 -19.61
CA ARG A 381 -5.72 -11.38 -20.28
C ARG A 381 -4.27 -11.52 -19.84
N PHE A 382 -3.83 -12.77 -19.80
CA PHE A 382 -2.43 -13.11 -19.56
C PHE A 382 -2.02 -14.36 -20.32
N ASP A 383 -0.72 -14.46 -20.58
CA ASP A 383 -0.05 -15.63 -21.14
C ASP A 383 1.11 -16.06 -20.23
N ILE A 384 1.33 -17.38 -20.16
CA ILE A 384 2.43 -17.98 -19.39
C ILE A 384 3.44 -18.52 -20.39
N TYR A 385 4.71 -18.20 -20.19
CA TYR A 385 5.81 -18.61 -21.05
C TYR A 385 6.84 -19.42 -20.26
N GLY A 386 7.25 -20.56 -20.79
CA GLY A 386 8.31 -21.40 -20.26
C GLY A 386 9.55 -21.31 -21.12
N TYR A 387 10.71 -21.56 -20.49
CA TYR A 387 12.01 -21.47 -21.13
C TYR A 387 12.84 -22.73 -20.87
N PRO A 388 13.76 -23.13 -21.78
CA PRO A 388 14.73 -24.17 -21.51
C PRO A 388 15.61 -23.78 -20.33
N LYS A 389 15.83 -24.73 -19.42
CA LYS A 389 16.62 -24.53 -18.18
C LYS A 389 18.03 -24.02 -18.49
N GLU A 390 18.58 -24.46 -19.61
CA GLU A 390 19.94 -24.16 -20.07
C GLU A 390 20.07 -22.74 -20.62
N ILE A 391 18.95 -22.12 -21.02
CA ILE A 391 18.90 -20.74 -21.52
C ILE A 391 18.54 -19.77 -20.38
N PHE A 392 17.54 -20.13 -19.57
CA PHE A 392 17.09 -19.36 -18.44
C PHE A 392 16.92 -20.29 -17.24
N PRO A 393 17.92 -20.37 -16.34
CA PRO A 393 17.82 -21.18 -15.14
C PRO A 393 16.68 -20.68 -14.24
N PRO A 394 16.05 -21.57 -13.43
CA PRO A 394 15.17 -21.16 -12.35
C PRO A 394 15.75 -20.06 -11.48
N THR A 395 14.92 -19.16 -10.99
CA THR A 395 15.36 -17.95 -10.28
C THR A 395 14.44 -17.63 -9.13
N ASP A 396 14.99 -16.91 -8.15
CA ASP A 396 14.32 -16.40 -6.96
C ASP A 396 15.10 -15.20 -6.44
N PHE A 397 14.46 -14.22 -5.81
CA PHE A 397 15.09 -13.01 -5.26
C PHE A 397 16.11 -12.32 -6.18
N HIS A 398 15.90 -12.41 -7.48
CA HIS A 398 16.60 -11.63 -8.49
C HIS A 398 16.02 -10.22 -8.54
N THR A 399 16.70 -9.31 -9.23
CA THR A 399 16.14 -8.03 -9.61
C THR A 399 15.85 -7.99 -11.10
N ALA A 400 14.85 -7.22 -11.51
CA ALA A 400 14.45 -7.07 -12.91
C ALA A 400 14.29 -5.58 -13.24
N THR A 401 15.26 -5.02 -13.97
CA THR A 401 15.29 -3.59 -14.31
C THR A 401 14.92 -3.38 -15.77
N LEU A 402 13.84 -2.64 -16.04
CA LEU A 402 13.45 -2.25 -17.39
C LEU A 402 14.40 -1.17 -17.95
N VAL A 403 14.96 -1.43 -19.13
CA VAL A 403 15.83 -0.53 -19.89
C VAL A 403 15.45 -0.60 -21.36
N GLY A 404 14.79 0.44 -21.86
CA GLY A 404 14.30 0.47 -23.23
C GLY A 404 13.27 -0.64 -23.50
N ASP A 405 13.59 -1.52 -24.45
CA ASP A 405 12.77 -2.68 -24.85
C ASP A 405 13.16 -3.98 -24.13
N SER A 406 13.97 -3.88 -23.07
CA SER A 406 14.59 -5.03 -22.43
C SER A 406 14.50 -4.94 -20.91
N ILE A 407 14.26 -6.07 -20.25
CA ILE A 407 14.40 -6.22 -18.80
C ILE A 407 15.71 -6.96 -18.54
N TYR A 408 16.56 -6.36 -17.72
CA TYR A 408 17.79 -6.98 -17.23
C TYR A 408 17.50 -7.68 -15.91
N ILE A 409 17.66 -9.01 -15.92
CA ILE A 409 17.47 -9.89 -14.78
C ILE A 409 18.86 -10.10 -14.15
N VAL A 410 19.03 -9.68 -12.90
CA VAL A 410 20.32 -9.72 -12.21
C VAL A 410 20.23 -10.55 -10.94
N GLY A 411 21.17 -11.49 -10.78
CA GLY A 411 21.39 -12.23 -9.55
C GLY A 411 20.47 -13.44 -9.32
N ASN A 412 20.91 -14.32 -8.42
CA ASN A 412 20.26 -15.51 -7.88
C ASN A 412 19.51 -16.41 -8.87
N LEU A 413 20.20 -16.84 -9.95
CA LEU A 413 19.69 -17.86 -10.87
C LEU A 413 20.34 -19.24 -10.61
N GLY A 414 19.51 -20.26 -10.46
CA GLY A 414 19.88 -21.67 -10.43
C GLY A 414 19.90 -22.29 -9.04
N TYR A 415 19.78 -23.63 -9.03
CA TYR A 415 19.84 -24.43 -7.81
C TYR A 415 21.25 -24.55 -7.24
N MET A 416 21.33 -25.03 -6.00
CA MET A 416 22.59 -25.42 -5.37
C MET A 416 23.34 -26.48 -6.19
N GLY A 417 24.65 -26.29 -6.32
CA GLY A 417 25.53 -27.17 -7.11
C GLY A 417 25.69 -26.78 -8.59
N GLU A 418 24.80 -25.95 -9.14
CA GLU A 418 24.93 -25.39 -10.51
C GLU A 418 25.62 -24.01 -10.52
N ARG A 419 26.08 -23.57 -9.34
CA ARG A 419 26.50 -22.19 -9.03
C ARG A 419 27.97 -21.96 -9.37
N LEU A 420 28.29 -20.80 -9.97
CA LEU A 420 29.64 -20.32 -10.23
C LEU A 420 30.02 -19.23 -9.21
N PRO A 421 30.78 -19.56 -8.15
CA PRO A 421 31.15 -18.60 -7.10
C PRO A 421 31.86 -17.37 -7.67
N GLY A 422 31.51 -16.18 -7.18
CA GLY A 422 32.13 -14.92 -7.58
C GLY A 422 31.66 -14.34 -8.92
N THR A 423 30.61 -14.90 -9.53
CA THR A 423 30.00 -14.33 -10.74
C THR A 423 28.58 -13.85 -10.49
N THR A 424 28.25 -12.67 -11.02
CA THR A 424 26.87 -12.17 -11.04
C THR A 424 26.23 -12.55 -12.36
N GLN A 425 25.23 -13.44 -12.30
CA GLN A 425 24.48 -13.83 -13.48
C GLN A 425 23.60 -12.66 -13.94
N VAL A 426 23.61 -12.42 -15.25
CA VAL A 426 22.80 -11.39 -15.89
C VAL A 426 22.12 -12.01 -17.09
N HIS A 427 20.81 -11.86 -17.20
CA HIS A 427 20.04 -12.22 -18.39
C HIS A 427 19.31 -10.99 -18.92
N ARG A 428 19.05 -10.99 -20.22
CA ARG A 428 18.24 -9.98 -20.90
C ARG A 428 16.98 -10.62 -21.43
N PHE A 429 15.83 -10.10 -21.00
CA PHE A 429 14.51 -10.43 -21.52
C PHE A 429 14.05 -9.30 -22.45
N ASN A 430 13.85 -9.57 -23.73
CA ASN A 430 13.29 -8.58 -24.65
C ASN A 430 11.76 -8.56 -24.53
N VAL A 431 11.16 -7.41 -24.27
CA VAL A 431 9.73 -7.31 -23.91
C VAL A 431 8.79 -7.50 -25.10
N ASP A 432 9.27 -7.38 -26.33
CA ASP A 432 8.45 -7.50 -27.53
C ASP A 432 8.48 -8.92 -28.12
N THR A 433 9.68 -9.51 -28.16
CA THR A 433 9.88 -10.89 -28.64
C THR A 433 9.73 -11.93 -27.54
N LEU A 434 9.80 -11.52 -26.27
CA LEU A 434 9.77 -12.35 -25.07
C LEU A 434 10.93 -13.37 -25.01
N VAL A 435 12.01 -13.12 -25.76
CA VAL A 435 13.22 -13.95 -25.76
C VAL A 435 14.07 -13.60 -24.54
N ILE A 436 14.57 -14.63 -23.84
CA ILE A 436 15.58 -14.49 -22.77
C ILE A 436 16.94 -14.99 -23.26
N GLU A 437 18.01 -14.25 -22.96
CA GLU A 437 19.36 -14.71 -23.23
C GLU A 437 20.33 -14.32 -22.11
N PRO A 438 21.36 -15.14 -21.84
CA PRO A 438 22.42 -14.79 -20.91
C PRO A 438 23.27 -13.63 -21.48
N VAL A 439 23.58 -12.66 -20.63
CA VAL A 439 24.46 -11.53 -20.94
C VAL A 439 25.82 -11.80 -20.33
N LYS A 440 26.84 -11.88 -21.19
CA LYS A 440 28.22 -11.96 -20.72
C LYS A 440 28.65 -10.62 -20.13
N THR A 441 29.00 -10.63 -18.85
CA THR A 441 29.53 -9.45 -18.17
C THR A 441 31.01 -9.63 -17.80
N LEU A 442 31.71 -8.51 -17.62
CA LEU A 442 33.11 -8.44 -17.23
C LEU A 442 33.27 -7.55 -15.99
N GLY A 443 34.48 -7.45 -15.43
CA GLY A 443 34.79 -6.50 -14.36
C GLY A 443 34.51 -7.01 -12.95
N GLU A 444 34.52 -6.09 -11.98
CA GLU A 444 34.36 -6.39 -10.55
C GLU A 444 32.88 -6.41 -10.18
N SER A 445 32.26 -7.59 -10.16
CA SER A 445 30.86 -7.78 -9.81
C SER A 445 30.67 -8.09 -8.32
N PRO A 446 29.45 -7.93 -7.76
CA PRO A 446 29.18 -8.28 -6.36
C PRO A 446 29.27 -9.78 -6.04
N GLY A 447 29.52 -10.63 -7.05
CA GLY A 447 29.41 -12.09 -6.91
C GLY A 447 27.97 -12.59 -7.06
N TRP A 448 27.72 -13.79 -6.54
CA TRP A 448 26.40 -14.41 -6.67
C TRP A 448 25.47 -13.84 -5.61
N ILE A 449 24.60 -12.93 -6.03
CA ILE A 449 23.84 -12.04 -5.16
C ILE A 449 22.35 -12.26 -5.33
N GLY A 450 21.61 -12.28 -4.22
CA GLY A 450 20.15 -12.31 -4.16
C GLY A 450 19.63 -11.30 -3.13
N ARG A 451 18.33 -11.02 -3.15
CA ARG A 451 17.67 -10.09 -2.20
C ARG A 451 18.28 -8.68 -2.19
N HIS A 452 18.91 -8.30 -3.31
CA HIS A 452 19.50 -6.98 -3.50
C HIS A 452 18.49 -6.04 -4.16
N ARG A 453 18.81 -4.75 -4.18
CA ARG A 453 18.08 -3.76 -4.97
C ARG A 453 18.84 -3.44 -6.25
N ALA A 454 18.11 -3.19 -7.32
CA ALA A 454 18.68 -2.71 -8.57
C ALA A 454 17.84 -1.59 -9.16
N LYS A 455 18.49 -0.56 -9.70
CA LYS A 455 17.83 0.54 -10.42
C LYS A 455 18.68 1.05 -11.56
N LEU A 456 18.02 1.62 -12.58
CA LEU A 456 18.70 2.28 -13.68
C LEU A 456 19.19 3.67 -13.24
N VAL A 457 20.48 3.94 -13.39
CA VAL A 457 21.12 5.23 -13.14
C VAL A 457 21.92 5.63 -14.38
N GLY A 458 21.40 6.60 -15.14
CA GLY A 458 21.97 6.96 -16.44
C GLY A 458 21.91 5.78 -17.40
N ASN A 459 23.08 5.27 -17.79
CA ASN A 459 23.22 4.09 -18.68
C ASN A 459 23.76 2.85 -17.95
N ALA A 460 23.63 2.79 -16.63
CA ALA A 460 24.12 1.69 -15.82
C ALA A 460 23.05 1.20 -14.85
N ILE A 461 23.08 -0.09 -14.52
CA ILE A 461 22.26 -0.66 -13.44
C ILE A 461 23.09 -0.61 -12.15
N GLU A 462 22.62 0.16 -11.18
CA GLU A 462 23.17 0.20 -9.83
C GLU A 462 22.61 -0.97 -9.02
N VAL A 463 23.48 -1.76 -8.39
CA VAL A 463 23.15 -2.84 -7.46
C VAL A 463 23.66 -2.51 -6.06
N THR A 464 22.76 -2.56 -5.07
CA THR A 464 23.06 -2.28 -3.66
C THR A 464 22.33 -3.23 -2.72
N GLY A 465 22.89 -3.42 -1.52
CA GLY A 465 22.32 -4.30 -0.51
C GLY A 465 22.23 -5.76 -0.97
N GLY A 466 21.47 -6.56 -0.23
CA GLY A 466 21.29 -7.99 -0.50
C GLY A 466 22.37 -8.87 0.11
N LYS A 467 22.27 -10.17 -0.20
CA LYS A 467 23.14 -11.22 0.33
C LYS A 467 23.99 -11.78 -0.80
N VAL A 468 25.30 -11.76 -0.61
CA VAL A 468 26.25 -12.45 -1.49
C VAL A 468 26.48 -13.84 -0.93
N CYS A 469 26.28 -14.84 -1.76
CA CYS A 469 26.59 -16.21 -1.42
C CYS A 469 28.06 -16.54 -1.75
N GLY A 470 28.74 -17.12 -0.77
CA GLY A 470 30.07 -17.69 -0.87
C GLY A 470 30.09 -19.18 -0.51
N LEU A 471 31.27 -19.79 -0.61
CA LEU A 471 31.53 -21.16 -0.18
C LEU A 471 32.63 -21.16 0.87
N ALA A 472 32.33 -21.64 2.08
CA ALA A 472 33.30 -21.92 3.13
C ALA A 472 33.20 -23.40 3.53
N ASP A 473 34.30 -24.15 3.44
CA ASP A 473 34.38 -25.58 3.76
C ASP A 473 33.32 -26.46 3.05
N GLY A 474 32.90 -26.07 1.85
CA GLY A 474 31.86 -26.77 1.08
C GLY A 474 30.43 -26.50 1.54
N GLN A 475 30.23 -25.58 2.48
CA GLN A 475 28.92 -25.06 2.90
C GLN A 475 28.75 -23.63 2.42
N GLU A 476 27.50 -23.23 2.19
CA GLU A 476 27.17 -21.88 1.78
C GLU A 476 27.29 -20.90 2.95
N THR A 477 27.89 -19.76 2.67
CA THR A 477 27.87 -18.60 3.57
C THR A 477 27.16 -17.45 2.87
N TYR A 478 26.38 -16.70 3.65
CA TYR A 478 25.69 -15.51 3.15
C TYR A 478 26.23 -14.28 3.88
N GLU A 479 26.84 -13.38 3.12
CA GLU A 479 27.37 -12.12 3.65
C GLU A 479 26.55 -10.94 3.14
N ASP A 480 26.37 -9.95 4.00
CA ASP A 480 25.70 -8.71 3.61
C ASP A 480 26.55 -7.94 2.60
N ASN A 481 25.93 -7.59 1.47
CA ASN A 481 26.55 -6.71 0.50
C ASN A 481 26.50 -5.26 1.01
N HIS A 482 27.63 -4.78 1.51
CA HIS A 482 27.82 -3.37 1.86
C HIS A 482 28.33 -2.50 0.69
N GLY A 483 28.59 -3.12 -0.47
CA GLY A 483 29.10 -2.44 -1.65
C GLY A 483 27.99 -1.89 -2.55
N ARG A 484 28.37 -0.90 -3.36
CA ARG A 484 27.58 -0.39 -4.49
C ARG A 484 28.28 -0.78 -5.78
N TYR A 485 27.59 -1.47 -6.67
CA TYR A 485 28.14 -1.94 -7.93
C TYR A 485 27.35 -1.37 -9.11
N MET A 486 28.04 -1.01 -10.19
CA MET A 486 27.45 -0.46 -11.39
C MET A 486 27.73 -1.40 -12.57
N LEU A 487 26.68 -1.87 -13.25
CA LEU A 487 26.78 -2.55 -14.53
C LEU A 487 26.56 -1.54 -15.66
N ASP A 488 27.63 -1.15 -16.35
CA ASP A 488 27.52 -0.29 -17.54
C ASP A 488 26.89 -1.07 -18.70
N LEU A 489 25.77 -0.60 -19.23
CA LEU A 489 25.00 -1.32 -20.25
C LEU A 489 25.54 -1.14 -21.66
N SER A 490 26.51 -0.24 -21.89
CA SER A 490 27.16 -0.10 -23.19
C SER A 490 28.32 -1.10 -23.36
N SER A 491 29.02 -1.38 -22.28
CA SER A 491 30.21 -2.23 -22.24
C SER A 491 29.99 -3.58 -21.57
N MET A 492 28.85 -3.77 -20.89
CA MET A 492 28.53 -4.91 -20.03
C MET A 492 29.63 -5.19 -19.00
N THR A 493 30.18 -4.13 -18.41
CA THR A 493 31.28 -4.20 -17.44
C THR A 493 30.81 -3.70 -16.07
N TRP A 494 31.06 -4.51 -15.05
CA TRP A 494 30.86 -4.18 -13.65
C TRP A 494 32.00 -3.34 -13.10
N SER A 495 31.65 -2.40 -12.23
CA SER A 495 32.59 -1.66 -11.40
C SER A 495 32.03 -1.48 -10.00
N LYS A 496 32.91 -1.47 -8.99
CA LYS A 496 32.54 -1.08 -7.64
C LYS A 496 32.63 0.43 -7.49
N ALA A 497 31.52 1.07 -7.16
CA ALA A 497 31.48 2.50 -6.91
C ALA A 497 32.06 2.78 -5.52
N SER A 498 32.93 3.80 -5.45
CA SER A 498 33.54 4.30 -4.21
C SER A 498 32.52 4.92 -3.25
#